data_AF-A0A8T4UJB7-F1
#
_entry.id   AF-A0A8T4UJB7-F1
#
_cell.length_a   1.000
_cell.length_b   1.000
_cell.length_c   1.000
_cell.angle_alpha   90.00
_cell.angle_beta   90.00
_cell.angle_gamma   90.00
#
_symmetry.space_group_name_H-M   'P 1'
#
loop_
_entity.id
_entity.type
_entity.pdbx_description
1 polymer ?
#
loop_
_entity_poly.entity_id
_entity_poly.type
_entity_poly.pdbx_seq_one_letter_code
_entity_poly.pdbx_strand_id
1 'polypeptide(L)'
;MERFTPLERRELETILHNTAPRGTYPSSPDWDCSWREALCRVQNLSDVDDYLNTLTYDRGRAQMDALPYDSFAKVHDARSGCCWEYAVASAALASQLGYRPLVLILGLTLNGKEESHAEFVYPRHGRWGTKGRYSAPPVMESLDVTARMLARLIGQQAMKEAHAFGYAVIDLQKEFGDRWLDSGEDLHRDLAVRWL
;
A
#
# COMPACT_ATOMS: atom_id res chain seq x y z
N MET A 1 -7.75 24.83 3.00
CA MET A 1 -6.57 24.61 3.88
C MET A 1 -6.97 23.58 4.91
N GLU A 2 -6.74 22.30 4.63
CA GLU A 2 -7.10 21.21 5.55
C GLU A 2 -6.31 21.33 6.84
N ARG A 3 -7.01 21.40 7.97
CA ARG A 3 -6.38 21.47 9.29
C ARG A 3 -6.42 20.09 9.93
N PHE A 4 -5.28 19.41 9.90
CA PHE A 4 -5.04 18.22 10.73
C PHE A 4 -5.16 18.57 12.22
N THR A 5 -5.63 17.60 12.99
CA THR A 5 -5.62 17.65 14.46
C THR A 5 -4.18 17.74 14.99
N PRO A 6 -3.97 18.21 16.22
CA PRO A 6 -2.64 18.23 16.83
C PRO A 6 -1.95 16.84 16.90
N LEU A 7 -2.73 15.77 17.06
CA LEU A 7 -2.21 14.40 17.09
C LEU A 7 -1.67 13.98 15.72
N GLU A 8 -2.46 14.18 14.67
CA GLU A 8 -2.08 13.89 13.29
C GLU A 8 -0.82 14.67 12.87
N ARG A 9 -0.66 15.92 13.35
CA ARG A 9 0.54 16.72 13.11
C ARG A 9 1.78 16.14 13.77
N ARG A 10 1.69 15.74 15.04
CA ARG A 10 2.82 15.15 15.79
C ARG A 10 3.24 13.81 15.22
N GLU A 11 2.26 13.00 14.82
CA GLU A 11 2.45 11.72 14.15
C GLU A 11 3.18 11.89 12.81
N LEU A 12 2.79 12.90 12.02
CA LEU A 12 3.48 13.27 10.80
C LEU A 12 4.93 13.73 11.04
N GLU A 13 5.17 14.61 12.01
CA GLU A 13 6.52 15.08 12.36
C GLU A 13 7.44 13.92 12.75
N THR A 14 6.90 12.93 13.47
CA THR A 14 7.64 11.72 13.86
C THR A 14 8.06 10.88 12.64
N ILE A 15 7.18 10.72 11.65
CA ILE A 15 7.52 10.01 10.41
C ILE A 15 8.58 10.77 9.61
N LEU A 16 8.41 12.09 9.47
CA LEU A 16 9.35 12.93 8.72
C LEU A 16 10.76 12.93 9.31
N HIS A 17 10.88 12.73 10.62
CA HIS A 17 12.16 12.61 11.29
C HIS A 17 12.69 11.16 11.33
N ASN A 18 11.80 10.16 11.24
CA ASN A 18 12.13 8.74 11.20
C ASN A 18 12.14 8.15 9.78
N THR A 19 12.20 8.97 8.72
CA THR A 19 12.69 8.53 7.40
C THR A 19 14.18 8.20 7.49
N ALA A 20 14.52 7.22 8.31
CA ALA A 20 15.82 6.62 8.34
C ALA A 20 16.13 6.07 6.93
N PRO A 21 17.42 6.03 6.54
CA PRO A 21 17.81 5.39 5.29
C PRO A 21 17.23 3.99 5.25
N ARG A 22 16.76 3.57 4.07
CA ARG A 22 16.34 2.20 3.76
C ARG A 22 17.26 1.24 4.49
N GLY A 23 16.72 0.49 5.46
CA GLY A 23 17.50 -0.48 6.20
C GLY A 23 18.24 -1.35 5.20
N THR A 24 19.55 -1.48 5.39
CA THR A 24 20.33 -2.51 4.71
C THR A 24 19.76 -3.83 5.18
N TYR A 25 18.91 -4.42 4.34
CA TYR A 25 18.35 -5.74 4.59
C TYR A 25 19.50 -6.74 4.81
N PRO A 26 19.35 -7.68 5.76
CA PRO A 26 20.13 -8.90 5.70
C PRO A 26 19.88 -9.55 4.33
N SER A 27 20.96 -10.06 3.76
CA SER A 27 21.05 -10.60 2.40
C SER A 27 19.87 -11.47 2.00
N SER A 28 19.02 -10.94 1.12
CA SER A 28 18.00 -11.63 0.33
C SER A 28 16.88 -12.31 1.15
N PRO A 29 15.59 -12.11 0.80
CA PRO A 29 14.63 -13.18 0.98
C PRO A 29 15.21 -14.41 0.32
N ASP A 30 15.05 -15.54 0.95
CA ASP A 30 15.24 -16.82 0.32
C ASP A 30 14.13 -16.99 -0.73
N TRP A 31 14.31 -16.32 -1.88
CA TRP A 31 13.47 -16.31 -3.08
C TRP A 31 13.43 -17.67 -3.77
N ASP A 32 14.17 -18.65 -3.23
CA ASP A 32 14.17 -20.04 -3.69
C ASP A 32 12.92 -20.79 -3.18
N CYS A 33 12.11 -20.16 -2.32
CA CYS A 33 10.79 -20.66 -1.96
C CYS A 33 9.71 -20.23 -2.97
N SER A 34 8.63 -21.01 -3.05
CA SER A 34 7.43 -20.64 -3.77
C SER A 34 6.69 -19.49 -3.08
N TRP A 35 5.85 -18.76 -3.83
CA TRP A 35 5.01 -17.71 -3.24
C TRP A 35 4.11 -18.22 -2.10
N ARG A 36 3.65 -19.49 -2.15
CA ARG A 36 2.86 -20.09 -1.07
C ARG A 36 3.69 -20.26 0.20
N GLU A 37 4.93 -20.70 0.08
CA GLU A 37 5.86 -20.80 1.21
C GLU A 37 6.21 -19.42 1.77
N ALA A 38 6.35 -18.41 0.91
CA ALA A 38 6.56 -17.03 1.34
C ALA A 38 5.41 -16.51 2.22
N LEU A 39 4.15 -16.84 1.90
CA LEU A 39 3.00 -16.50 2.75
C LEU A 39 3.13 -17.11 4.15
N CYS A 40 3.51 -18.40 4.23
CA CYS A 40 3.61 -19.11 5.52
C CYS A 40 4.74 -18.61 6.44
N ARG A 41 5.67 -17.79 5.94
CA ARG A 41 6.79 -17.24 6.72
C ARG A 41 6.41 -16.02 7.56
N VAL A 42 5.27 -15.39 7.29
CA VAL A 42 4.82 -14.18 7.98
C VAL A 42 4.22 -14.54 9.34
N GLN A 43 4.79 -13.99 10.40
CA GLN A 43 4.35 -14.18 11.79
C GLN A 43 3.79 -12.90 12.40
N ASN A 44 4.17 -11.74 11.86
CA ASN A 44 3.75 -10.43 12.34
C ASN A 44 3.78 -9.39 11.20
N LEU A 45 3.28 -8.18 11.48
CA LEU A 45 3.21 -7.11 10.49
C LEU A 45 4.58 -6.54 10.08
N SER A 46 5.63 -6.67 10.90
CA SER A 46 6.99 -6.26 10.47
C SER A 46 7.56 -7.21 9.41
N ASP A 47 7.23 -8.50 9.46
CA ASP A 47 7.68 -9.45 8.42
C ASP A 47 7.12 -9.10 7.04
N VAL A 48 5.95 -8.43 7.00
CA VAL A 48 5.38 -7.88 5.77
C VAL A 48 6.27 -6.76 5.22
N ASP A 49 6.69 -5.83 6.06
CA ASP A 49 7.62 -4.76 5.64
C ASP A 49 8.95 -5.36 5.18
N ASP A 50 9.39 -6.42 5.86
CA ASP A 50 10.58 -7.17 5.50
C ASP A 50 10.52 -7.78 4.11
N TYR A 51 9.41 -8.44 3.79
CA TYR A 51 9.19 -8.91 2.44
C TYR A 51 9.16 -7.76 1.42
N LEU A 52 8.37 -6.71 1.67
CA LEU A 52 8.16 -5.63 0.69
C LEU A 52 9.44 -4.86 0.37
N ASN A 53 10.32 -4.68 1.34
CA ASN A 53 11.56 -3.95 1.11
C ASN A 53 12.54 -4.67 0.19
N THR A 54 12.32 -5.97 -0.02
CA THR A 54 13.14 -6.80 -0.90
C THR A 54 12.67 -6.74 -2.36
N LEU A 55 11.45 -6.23 -2.60
CA LEU A 55 10.93 -5.97 -3.92
C LEU A 55 11.60 -4.73 -4.53
N THR A 56 11.77 -4.75 -5.85
CA THR A 56 12.16 -3.58 -6.64
C THR A 56 10.93 -2.77 -7.01
N TYR A 57 10.99 -1.44 -6.88
CA TYR A 57 9.87 -0.59 -7.29
C TYR A 57 9.96 -0.24 -8.79
N ASP A 58 8.97 -0.68 -9.56
CA ASP A 58 8.87 -0.40 -10.99
C ASP A 58 8.12 0.91 -11.24
N ARG A 59 8.88 1.95 -11.61
CA ARG A 59 8.33 3.28 -11.93
C ARG A 59 7.73 3.36 -13.33
N GLY A 60 8.13 2.49 -14.26
CA GLY A 60 7.58 2.46 -15.62
C GLY A 60 6.15 1.96 -15.60
N ARG A 61 5.88 0.92 -14.81
CA ARG A 61 4.53 0.39 -14.61
C ARG A 61 3.60 1.35 -13.84
N ALA A 62 4.15 2.14 -12.92
CA ALA A 62 3.39 3.15 -12.17
C ALA A 62 2.76 4.25 -13.04
N GLN A 63 3.21 4.40 -14.30
CA GLN A 63 2.72 5.42 -15.24
C GLN A 63 1.72 4.87 -16.26
N MET A 64 1.33 3.60 -16.16
CA MET A 64 0.36 3.00 -17.07
C MET A 64 -1.07 3.28 -16.59
N ASP A 65 -1.86 3.98 -17.40
CA ASP A 65 -3.24 4.39 -17.11
C ASP A 65 -4.25 3.22 -17.06
N ALA A 66 -3.84 1.99 -17.37
CA ALA A 66 -4.69 0.81 -17.44
C ALA A 66 -4.25 -0.27 -16.45
N LEU A 67 -5.17 -0.64 -15.55
CA LEU A 67 -5.02 -1.66 -14.51
C LEU A 67 -5.26 -3.08 -15.08
N PRO A 68 -4.17 -3.82 -15.33
CA PRO A 68 -3.96 -5.06 -14.58
C PRO A 68 -2.95 -4.82 -13.47
N TYR A 69 -3.36 -5.09 -12.23
CA TYR A 69 -2.41 -5.34 -11.16
C TYR A 69 -2.03 -6.82 -11.17
N ASP A 70 -0.77 -7.10 -10.88
CA ASP A 70 -0.33 -8.50 -10.76
C ASP A 70 -0.82 -9.14 -9.47
N SER A 71 -1.12 -10.44 -9.55
CA SER A 71 -1.36 -11.26 -8.36
C SER A 71 -0.12 -11.37 -7.50
N PHE A 72 -0.30 -11.75 -6.23
CA PHE A 72 0.85 -11.96 -5.35
C PHE A 72 1.87 -12.98 -5.91
N ALA A 73 1.42 -14.06 -6.55
CA ALA A 73 2.29 -15.02 -7.22
C ALA A 73 3.16 -14.35 -8.29
N LYS A 74 2.55 -13.54 -9.17
CA LYS A 74 3.29 -12.79 -10.20
C LYS A 74 4.26 -11.77 -9.61
N VAL A 75 3.85 -11.06 -8.56
CA VAL A 75 4.72 -10.10 -7.84
C VAL A 75 5.92 -10.79 -7.22
N HIS A 76 5.70 -11.97 -6.61
CA HIS A 76 6.75 -12.79 -6.02
C HIS A 76 7.75 -13.25 -7.09
N ASP A 77 7.26 -13.77 -8.21
CA ASP A 77 8.10 -14.27 -9.30
C ASP A 77 8.89 -13.14 -9.98
N ALA A 78 8.23 -11.99 -10.22
CA ALA A 78 8.84 -10.82 -10.84
C ALA A 78 9.81 -10.06 -9.91
N ARG A 79 9.68 -10.24 -8.58
CA ARG A 79 10.44 -9.55 -7.53
C ARG A 79 10.40 -8.02 -7.67
N SER A 80 9.35 -7.52 -8.32
CA SER A 80 9.16 -6.11 -8.63
C SER A 80 7.69 -5.75 -8.80
N GLY A 81 7.37 -4.46 -8.68
CA GLY A 81 6.01 -3.96 -8.85
C GLY A 81 5.88 -2.47 -8.54
N CYS A 82 4.70 -1.89 -8.77
CA CYS A 82 4.36 -0.51 -8.40
C CYS A 82 3.48 -0.48 -7.13
N CYS A 83 2.91 0.68 -6.79
CA CYS A 83 2.08 0.83 -5.58
C CYS A 83 0.97 -0.23 -5.46
N TRP A 84 0.35 -0.63 -6.58
CA TRP A 84 -0.66 -1.70 -6.63
C TRP A 84 -0.12 -3.06 -6.22
N GLU A 85 0.99 -3.51 -6.82
CA GLU A 85 1.60 -4.79 -6.47
C GLU A 85 2.07 -4.84 -5.02
N TYR A 86 2.54 -3.70 -4.49
CA TYR A 86 2.90 -3.60 -3.08
C TYR A 86 1.67 -3.70 -2.18
N ALA A 87 0.54 -3.09 -2.55
CA ALA A 87 -0.71 -3.21 -1.83
C ALA A 87 -1.24 -4.66 -1.86
N VAL A 88 -1.18 -5.33 -3.01
CA VAL A 88 -1.59 -6.72 -3.19
C VAL A 88 -0.69 -7.67 -2.40
N ALA A 89 0.63 -7.49 -2.46
CA ALA A 89 1.56 -8.28 -1.66
C ALA A 89 1.36 -8.08 -0.17
N SER A 90 1.16 -6.83 0.26
CA SER A 90 0.84 -6.51 1.66
C SER A 90 -0.44 -7.22 2.10
N ALA A 91 -1.50 -7.18 1.27
CA ALA A 91 -2.76 -7.83 1.54
C ALA A 91 -2.61 -9.36 1.64
N ALA A 92 -1.86 -9.99 0.73
CA ALA A 92 -1.63 -11.43 0.71
C ALA A 92 -0.92 -11.91 1.98
N LEU A 93 0.18 -11.23 2.33
CA LEU A 93 1.00 -11.54 3.50
C LEU A 93 0.24 -11.28 4.79
N ALA A 94 -0.40 -10.11 4.94
CA ALA A 94 -1.16 -9.77 6.14
C ALA A 94 -2.42 -10.65 6.32
N SER A 95 -2.98 -11.22 5.24
CA SER A 95 -4.10 -12.15 5.34
C SER A 95 -3.74 -13.43 6.11
N GLN A 96 -2.46 -13.83 6.11
CA GLN A 96 -1.98 -14.96 6.92
C GLN A 96 -2.06 -14.68 8.43
N LEU A 97 -2.10 -13.39 8.81
CA LEU A 97 -2.27 -12.92 10.18
C LEU A 97 -3.74 -12.68 10.54
N GLY A 98 -4.68 -13.05 9.66
CA GLY A 98 -6.12 -12.87 9.86
C GLY A 98 -6.67 -11.50 9.49
N TYR A 99 -5.87 -10.63 8.85
CA TYR A 99 -6.39 -9.37 8.33
C TYR A 99 -7.20 -9.60 7.04
N ARG A 100 -8.25 -8.80 6.83
CA ARG A 100 -8.96 -8.80 5.54
C ARG A 100 -8.08 -8.19 4.46
N PRO A 101 -8.07 -8.70 3.21
CA PRO A 101 -7.24 -8.18 2.13
C PRO A 101 -7.86 -6.91 1.52
N LEU A 102 -7.82 -5.82 2.27
CA LEU A 102 -8.39 -4.54 1.88
C LEU A 102 -7.33 -3.65 1.22
N VAL A 103 -7.59 -3.20 -0.01
CA VAL A 103 -6.75 -2.24 -0.72
C VAL A 103 -7.48 -0.90 -0.81
N LEU A 104 -6.84 0.15 -0.31
CA LEU A 104 -7.25 1.52 -0.50
C LEU A 104 -6.62 2.07 -1.78
N ILE A 105 -7.46 2.62 -2.66
CA ILE A 105 -7.05 3.33 -3.87
C ILE A 105 -7.31 4.80 -3.64
N LEU A 106 -6.24 5.57 -3.59
CA LEU A 106 -6.23 6.99 -3.36
C LEU A 106 -6.21 7.71 -4.71
N GLY A 107 -7.19 8.57 -4.95
CA GLY A 107 -7.11 9.60 -5.97
C GLY A 107 -6.44 10.84 -5.40
N LEU A 108 -5.37 11.30 -6.01
CA LEU A 108 -4.66 12.50 -5.60
C LEU A 108 -4.26 13.36 -6.80
N THR A 109 -4.02 14.65 -6.54
CA THR A 109 -3.25 15.48 -7.46
C THR A 109 -1.83 15.58 -6.95
N LEU A 110 -0.85 15.55 -7.87
CA LEU A 110 0.56 15.73 -7.61
C LEU A 110 1.10 16.84 -8.53
N ASN A 111 1.45 18.00 -7.98
CA ASN A 111 1.72 19.24 -8.73
C ASN A 111 0.64 19.55 -9.78
N GLY A 112 -0.64 19.41 -9.39
CA GLY A 112 -1.79 19.71 -10.25
C GLY A 112 -2.10 18.67 -11.33
N LYS A 113 -1.40 17.53 -11.37
CA LYS A 113 -1.73 16.40 -12.24
C LYS A 113 -2.43 15.31 -11.44
N GLU A 114 -3.51 14.76 -11.96
CA GLU A 114 -4.20 13.63 -11.33
C GLU A 114 -3.34 12.37 -11.40
N GLU A 115 -3.23 11.68 -10.28
CA GLU A 115 -2.53 10.42 -10.11
C GLU A 115 -3.35 9.52 -9.17
N SER A 116 -3.07 8.21 -9.21
CA SER A 116 -3.63 7.26 -8.25
C SER A 116 -2.51 6.55 -7.48
N HIS A 117 -2.79 6.19 -6.24
CA HIS A 117 -1.88 5.41 -5.40
C HIS A 117 -2.64 4.32 -4.66
N ALA A 118 -2.04 3.16 -4.50
CA ALA A 118 -2.67 2.03 -3.81
C ALA A 118 -1.86 1.63 -2.58
N GLU A 119 -2.55 1.36 -1.48
CA GLU A 119 -1.98 0.76 -0.26
C GLU A 119 -2.92 -0.27 0.35
N PHE A 120 -2.35 -1.28 0.99
CA PHE A 120 -3.12 -2.15 1.88
C PHE A 120 -3.54 -1.36 3.11
N VAL A 121 -4.78 -1.51 3.55
CA VAL A 121 -5.31 -0.92 4.78
C VAL A 121 -5.81 -1.99 5.73
N TYR A 122 -5.62 -1.80 7.03
CA TYR A 122 -6.06 -2.76 8.03
C TYR A 122 -6.49 -2.10 9.33
N PRO A 123 -7.53 -2.63 10.00
CA PRO A 123 -7.92 -2.15 11.31
C PRO A 123 -6.91 -2.62 12.39
N ARG A 124 -6.57 -1.74 13.33
CA ARG A 124 -5.78 -2.04 14.52
C ARG A 124 -6.29 -1.22 15.71
N HIS A 125 -6.88 -1.89 16.70
CA HIS A 125 -7.44 -1.26 17.91
C HIS A 125 -8.42 -0.11 17.62
N GLY A 126 -9.33 -0.29 16.65
CA GLY A 126 -10.30 0.74 16.25
C GLY A 126 -9.74 1.87 15.38
N ARG A 127 -8.45 1.82 15.04
CA ARG A 127 -7.76 2.74 14.12
C ARG A 127 -7.38 2.01 12.82
N TRP A 128 -6.88 2.73 11.82
CA TRP A 128 -6.57 2.25 10.48
C TRP A 128 -5.09 2.40 10.17
N GLY A 129 -4.39 1.27 10.03
CA GLY A 129 -3.02 1.22 9.54
C GLY A 129 -2.97 1.00 8.03
N THR A 130 -1.79 1.21 7.46
CA THR A 130 -1.50 0.98 6.04
C THR A 130 -0.19 0.21 5.87
N LYS A 131 -0.04 -0.48 4.73
CA LYS A 131 1.25 -0.97 4.23
C LYS A 131 1.32 -0.82 2.72
N GLY A 132 2.51 -0.50 2.23
CA GLY A 132 2.81 -0.33 0.82
C GLY A 132 4.31 -0.20 0.61
N ARG A 133 4.74 0.40 -0.50
CA ARG A 133 6.18 0.65 -0.72
C ARG A 133 6.77 1.65 0.26
N TYR A 134 5.99 2.67 0.58
CA TYR A 134 6.47 3.85 1.31
C TYR A 134 6.14 3.73 2.79
N SER A 135 6.80 4.57 3.61
CA SER A 135 6.51 4.67 5.04
C SER A 135 5.02 4.87 5.25
N ALA A 136 4.40 3.89 5.92
CA ALA A 136 3.00 3.96 6.29
C ALA A 136 2.77 5.12 7.28
N PRO A 137 1.71 5.93 7.14
CA PRO A 137 1.22 6.76 8.22
C PRO A 137 1.02 5.94 9.50
N PRO A 138 1.05 6.56 10.70
CA PRO A 138 0.69 5.83 11.90
C PRO A 138 -0.77 5.43 11.80
N VAL A 139 -1.21 4.51 12.65
CA VAL A 139 -2.61 4.09 12.65
C VAL A 139 -3.51 5.30 12.87
N MET A 140 -4.49 5.54 12.01
CA MET A 140 -5.34 6.75 12.05
C MET A 140 -6.75 6.46 12.55
N GLU A 141 -7.45 7.46 13.05
CA GLU A 141 -8.80 7.28 13.57
C GLU A 141 -9.83 6.92 12.48
N SER A 142 -9.58 7.30 11.22
CA SER A 142 -10.46 6.99 10.10
C SER A 142 -9.69 6.87 8.78
N LEU A 143 -10.29 6.19 7.81
CA LEU A 143 -9.76 6.08 6.45
C LEU A 143 -9.67 7.44 5.73
N ASP A 144 -10.54 8.41 6.05
CA ASP A 144 -10.47 9.77 5.47
C ASP A 144 -9.18 10.46 5.92
N VAL A 145 -8.84 10.34 7.20
CA VAL A 145 -7.60 10.86 7.77
C VAL A 145 -6.39 10.11 7.19
N THR A 146 -6.47 8.78 7.09
CA THR A 146 -5.45 7.96 6.45
C THR A 146 -5.17 8.43 5.02
N ALA A 147 -6.22 8.61 4.19
CA ALA A 147 -6.11 9.01 2.80
C ALA A 147 -5.45 10.40 2.63
N ARG A 148 -5.85 11.39 3.45
CA ARG A 148 -5.21 12.71 3.45
C ARG A 148 -3.75 12.65 3.88
N MET A 149 -3.44 11.82 4.89
CA MET A 149 -2.06 11.64 5.37
C MET A 149 -1.19 10.98 4.31
N LEU A 150 -1.70 9.96 3.62
CA LEU A 150 -1.01 9.29 2.51
C LEU A 150 -0.65 10.29 1.41
N ALA A 151 -1.60 11.08 0.91
CA ALA A 151 -1.32 12.07 -0.14
C ALA A 151 -0.20 13.02 0.28
N ARG A 152 -0.21 13.48 1.53
CA ARG A 152 0.82 14.38 2.06
C ARG A 152 2.21 13.72 2.09
N LEU A 153 2.30 12.48 2.59
CA LEU A 153 3.55 11.73 2.63
C LEU A 153 4.11 11.49 1.22
N ILE A 154 3.24 11.15 0.26
CA ILE A 154 3.59 10.99 -1.16
C ILE A 154 4.15 12.29 -1.73
N GLY A 155 3.43 13.41 -1.55
CA GLY A 155 3.88 14.73 -1.99
C GLY A 155 5.24 15.11 -1.43
N GLN A 156 5.44 14.91 -0.13
CA GLN A 156 6.72 15.21 0.52
C GLN A 156 7.88 14.37 -0.03
N GLN A 157 7.68 13.06 -0.19
CA GLN A 157 8.70 12.18 -0.78
C GLN A 157 9.02 12.52 -2.24
N ALA A 158 8.00 12.95 -2.99
CA ALA A 158 8.17 13.40 -4.36
C ALA A 158 8.75 14.82 -4.46
N MET A 159 8.83 15.57 -3.35
CA MET A 159 9.10 17.00 -3.31
C MET A 159 8.12 17.80 -4.20
N LYS A 160 6.84 17.45 -4.09
CA LYS A 160 5.73 18.00 -4.86
C LYS A 160 4.55 18.35 -3.95
N GLU A 161 3.73 19.29 -4.38
CA GLU A 161 2.43 19.53 -3.74
C GLU A 161 1.52 18.35 -4.04
N ALA A 162 0.83 17.85 -3.02
CA ALA A 162 -0.09 16.72 -3.17
C ALA A 162 -1.39 16.94 -2.41
N HIS A 163 -2.51 16.62 -3.05
CA HIS A 163 -3.84 16.74 -2.46
C HIS A 163 -4.68 15.50 -2.78
N ALA A 164 -5.14 14.81 -1.75
CA ALA A 164 -6.16 13.76 -1.91
C ALA A 164 -7.49 14.40 -2.30
N PHE A 165 -8.18 13.85 -3.29
CA PHE A 165 -9.55 14.27 -3.63
C PHE A 165 -10.59 13.17 -3.36
N GLY A 166 -10.16 11.92 -3.20
CA GLY A 166 -11.05 10.83 -2.85
C GLY A 166 -10.31 9.51 -2.73
N TYR A 167 -11.02 8.49 -2.27
CA TYR A 167 -10.50 7.13 -2.23
C TYR A 167 -11.61 6.10 -2.41
N ALA A 168 -11.23 4.88 -2.77
CA ALA A 168 -12.08 3.70 -2.72
C ALA A 168 -11.38 2.60 -1.92
N VAL A 169 -12.15 1.69 -1.33
CA VAL A 169 -11.60 0.49 -0.68
C VAL A 169 -12.18 -0.75 -1.34
N ILE A 170 -11.30 -1.66 -1.72
CA ILE A 170 -11.64 -2.93 -2.34
C ILE A 170 -11.30 -4.05 -1.37
N ASP A 171 -12.21 -5.00 -1.22
CA ASP A 171 -11.91 -6.30 -0.59
C ASP A 171 -11.56 -7.30 -1.69
N LEU A 172 -10.28 -7.64 -1.81
CA LEU A 172 -9.78 -8.50 -2.88
C LEU A 172 -10.40 -9.90 -2.85
N GLN A 173 -10.65 -10.44 -1.65
CA GLN A 173 -11.26 -11.75 -1.51
C GLN A 173 -12.71 -11.73 -1.98
N LYS A 174 -13.47 -10.70 -1.59
CA LYS A 174 -14.87 -10.57 -1.98
C LYS A 174 -15.02 -10.37 -3.50
N GLU A 175 -14.16 -9.57 -4.10
CA GLU A 175 -14.27 -9.21 -5.51
C GLU A 175 -13.73 -10.31 -6.45
N PHE A 176 -12.64 -10.98 -6.08
CA PHE A 176 -11.91 -11.86 -7.00
C PHE A 176 -11.86 -13.34 -6.57
N GLY A 177 -12.33 -13.68 -5.37
CA GLY A 177 -12.15 -15.02 -4.80
C GLY A 177 -10.68 -15.27 -4.48
N ASP A 178 -10.13 -16.42 -4.85
CA ASP A 178 -8.70 -16.72 -4.63
C ASP A 178 -7.79 -16.24 -5.78
N ARG A 179 -8.37 -15.80 -6.90
CA ARG A 179 -7.65 -15.44 -8.13
C ARG A 179 -6.70 -14.25 -7.99
N TRP A 180 -6.93 -13.37 -7.01
CA TRP A 180 -6.02 -12.26 -6.74
C TRP A 180 -4.67 -12.73 -6.18
N LEU A 181 -4.57 -13.97 -5.68
CA LEU A 181 -3.33 -14.56 -5.20
C LEU A 181 -2.48 -15.18 -6.32
N ASP A 182 -3.08 -15.78 -7.35
CA ASP A 182 -2.33 -16.57 -8.35
C ASP A 182 -2.46 -16.08 -9.81
N SER A 183 -3.65 -15.77 -10.33
CA SER A 183 -3.82 -15.44 -11.76
C SER A 183 -3.66 -13.96 -12.08
N GLY A 184 -4.03 -13.07 -11.15
CA GLY A 184 -4.12 -11.62 -11.38
C GLY A 184 -5.30 -11.28 -12.28
N GLU A 185 -5.81 -10.05 -12.21
CA GLU A 185 -7.00 -9.63 -12.96
C GLU A 185 -6.93 -8.13 -13.31
N ASP A 186 -7.56 -7.75 -14.42
CA ASP A 186 -7.80 -6.35 -14.75
C ASP A 186 -8.88 -5.77 -13.85
N LEU A 187 -8.58 -4.65 -13.19
CA LEU A 187 -9.55 -3.94 -12.34
C LEU A 187 -10.38 -3.01 -13.22
N HIS A 188 -11.29 -3.59 -14.00
CA HIS A 188 -12.27 -2.85 -14.82
C HIS A 188 -13.64 -2.84 -14.13
N ARG A 189 -13.77 -2.12 -13.02
CA ARG A 189 -15.07 -1.95 -12.34
C ARG A 189 -15.27 -0.55 -11.77
N ASP A 190 -16.53 -0.16 -11.71
CA ASP A 190 -16.99 1.06 -11.06
C ASP A 190 -16.73 0.96 -9.55
N LEU A 191 -15.72 1.68 -9.09
CA LEU A 191 -15.40 1.76 -7.67
C LEU A 191 -16.32 2.75 -6.98
N ALA A 192 -16.83 2.37 -5.81
CA ALA A 192 -17.57 3.29 -4.95
C ALA A 192 -16.59 4.32 -4.34
N VAL A 193 -16.33 5.39 -5.09
CA VAL A 193 -15.43 6.47 -4.66
C VAL A 193 -16.07 7.29 -3.55
N ARG A 194 -15.32 7.49 -2.48
CA ARG A 194 -15.60 8.44 -1.41
C ARG A 194 -14.77 9.70 -1.63
N TRP A 195 -15.44 10.82 -1.84
CA TRP A 195 -14.82 12.13 -2.02
C TRP A 195 -14.39 12.73 -0.67
N LEU A 196 -13.28 13.47 -0.68
CA LEU A 196 -12.65 14.11 0.49
C LEU A 196 -12.78 15.64 0.44
#